data_AF-A0A9E1UTJ5-F1
#
_entry.id   AF-A0A9E1UTJ5-F1
#
_cell.length_a   1.000
_cell.length_b   1.000
_cell.length_c   1.000
_cell.angle_alpha   90.00
_cell.angle_beta   90.00
_cell.angle_gamma   90.00
#
_symmetry.space_group_name_H-M   'P 1'
#
loop_
_entity.id
_entity.type
_entity.pdbx_description
1 polymer ?
#
loop_
_entity_poly.entity_id
_entity_poly.type
_entity_poly.pdbx_seq_one_letter_code
_entity_poly.pdbx_strand_id
1 'polypeptide(L)'
;TMAGGWVDVAHPVGIIISGTEGHAHVADGRLFFKSANVEGADGGEWTDLPDAQPHAFDLFLAAVAGEDVTLVGPHEAALRSAVMEAMYEAATHQTWLTPEGC
;
A
#
# COMPACT_ATOMS: atom_id res chain seq x y z
N THR A 1 -6.00 -10.55 -0.13
CA THR A 1 -6.12 -10.78 -1.59
C THR A 1 -5.91 -9.47 -2.30
N MET A 2 -5.21 -9.48 -3.45
CA MET A 2 -5.10 -8.31 -4.33
C MET A 2 -5.79 -8.64 -5.65
N ALA A 3 -6.47 -7.66 -6.22
CA ALA A 3 -7.06 -7.74 -7.55
C ALA A 3 -6.77 -6.43 -8.29
N GLY A 4 -6.56 -6.51 -9.59
CA GLY A 4 -6.35 -5.36 -10.46
C GLY A 4 -6.82 -5.69 -11.86
N GLY A 5 -7.57 -4.78 -12.47
CA GLY A 5 -8.11 -4.97 -13.81
C GLY A 5 -8.50 -3.64 -14.44
N TRP A 6 -8.26 -3.52 -15.75
CA TRP A 6 -8.63 -2.33 -16.53
C TRP A 6 -10.13 -2.26 -16.84
N VAL A 7 -10.88 -3.33 -16.58
CA VAL A 7 -12.29 -3.51 -16.92
C VAL A 7 -13.14 -3.88 -15.70
N ASP A 8 -12.73 -3.43 -14.50
CA ASP A 8 -13.55 -3.58 -13.31
C ASP A 8 -14.74 -2.60 -13.37
N VAL A 9 -15.96 -3.17 -13.41
CA VAL A 9 -17.22 -2.41 -13.56
C VAL A 9 -17.67 -1.82 -12.23
N ALA A 10 -17.30 -2.47 -11.13
CA ALA A 10 -17.51 -1.93 -9.79
C ALA A 10 -16.20 -1.27 -9.33
N HIS A 11 -16.29 -0.26 -8.48
CA HIS A 11 -15.14 0.16 -7.68
C HIS A 11 -15.20 -0.62 -6.35
N PRO A 12 -14.67 -1.85 -6.26
CA PRO A 12 -14.61 -2.50 -4.97
C PRO A 12 -13.63 -1.73 -4.07
N VAL A 13 -13.92 -1.76 -2.78
CA VAL A 13 -13.10 -1.28 -1.66
C VAL A 13 -11.61 -1.36 -1.98
N GLY A 14 -10.92 -0.21 -2.02
CA GLY A 14 -9.57 -0.13 -2.59
C GLY A 14 -8.54 -0.91 -1.78
N ILE A 15 -8.67 -0.89 -0.45
CA ILE A 15 -7.78 -1.59 0.48
C ILE A 15 -8.59 -1.98 1.73
N ILE A 16 -8.35 -3.19 2.26
CA ILE A 16 -8.82 -3.64 3.57
C ILE A 16 -7.61 -4.16 4.35
N ILE A 17 -7.43 -3.68 5.57
CA ILE A 17 -6.42 -4.12 6.53
C ILE A 17 -7.15 -4.63 7.76
N SER A 18 -6.96 -5.90 8.07
CA SER A 18 -7.59 -6.59 9.21
C SER A 18 -6.52 -7.07 10.17
N GLY A 19 -6.56 -6.55 11.40
CA GLY A 19 -5.74 -7.01 12.52
C GLY A 19 -6.61 -7.60 13.64
N THR A 20 -5.97 -8.13 14.67
CA THR A 20 -6.66 -8.65 15.87
C THR A 20 -7.30 -7.54 16.70
N GLU A 21 -6.76 -6.33 16.66
CA GLU A 21 -7.17 -5.20 17.50
C GLU A 21 -7.65 -3.98 16.71
N GLY A 22 -7.71 -4.10 15.39
CA GLY A 22 -8.12 -3.01 14.53
C GLY A 22 -8.48 -3.45 13.12
N HIS A 23 -9.23 -2.60 12.44
CA HIS A 23 -9.69 -2.81 11.08
C HIS A 23 -9.77 -1.48 10.35
N ALA A 24 -9.17 -1.40 9.17
CA ALA A 24 -9.20 -0.22 8.31
C ALA A 24 -9.60 -0.60 6.89
N HIS A 25 -10.39 0.24 6.22
CA HIS A 25 -10.68 0.05 4.81
C HIS A 25 -10.98 1.37 4.10
N VAL A 26 -10.80 1.38 2.78
CA VAL A 26 -11.13 2.53 1.92
C VAL A 26 -12.34 2.23 1.05
N ALA A 27 -13.42 2.99 1.22
CA ALA A 27 -14.63 2.89 0.41
C ALA A 27 -15.02 4.27 -0.10
N ASP A 28 -15.31 4.38 -1.40
CA ASP A 28 -15.63 5.65 -2.08
C ASP A 28 -14.62 6.78 -1.80
N GLY A 29 -13.31 6.44 -1.76
CA GLY A 29 -12.24 7.40 -1.47
C GLY A 29 -12.15 7.86 -0.03
N ARG A 30 -12.95 7.29 0.89
CA ARG A 30 -12.97 7.62 2.31
C ARG A 30 -12.34 6.50 3.12
N LEU A 31 -11.51 6.85 4.10
CA LEU A 31 -10.93 5.90 5.04
C LEU A 31 -11.90 5.66 6.19
N PHE A 32 -12.11 4.41 6.55
CA PHE A 32 -12.87 4.01 7.73
C PHE A 32 -11.96 3.22 8.65
N PHE A 33 -11.87 3.61 9.92
CA PHE A 33 -10.92 3.04 10.86
C PHE A 33 -11.57 2.70 12.20
N LYS A 34 -11.39 1.45 12.63
CA LYS A 34 -11.83 0.92 13.93
C LYS A 34 -10.64 0.39 14.71
N SER A 35 -10.44 0.85 15.94
CA SER A 35 -9.43 0.33 16.87
C SER A 35 -9.78 0.67 18.31
N ALA A 36 -9.58 -0.26 19.23
CA ALA A 36 -9.73 0.03 20.67
C ALA A 36 -8.55 0.84 21.25
N ASN A 37 -7.43 0.89 20.52
CA ASN A 37 -6.18 1.50 20.97
C ASN A 37 -5.97 2.91 20.42
N VAL A 38 -6.86 3.41 19.57
CA VAL A 38 -6.77 4.75 18.96
C VAL A 38 -8.03 5.55 19.30
N GLU A 39 -7.83 6.71 19.89
CA GLU A 39 -8.92 7.61 20.25
C GLU A 39 -9.69 8.05 18.99
N GLY A 40 -11.02 7.98 19.04
CA GLY A 40 -11.90 8.33 17.91
C GLY A 40 -12.04 7.27 16.81
N ALA A 41 -11.26 6.17 16.84
CA ALA A 41 -11.34 5.10 15.84
C ALA A 41 -12.52 4.15 16.12
N ASP A 42 -13.75 4.63 15.98
CA ASP A 42 -14.98 3.88 16.28
C ASP A 42 -15.52 3.03 15.11
N GLY A 43 -14.88 3.14 13.94
CA GLY A 43 -15.30 2.51 12.68
C GLY A 43 -16.01 3.47 11.73
N GLY A 44 -16.22 4.73 12.11
CA GLY A 44 -16.65 5.80 11.24
C GLY A 44 -15.56 6.26 10.26
N GLU A 45 -15.88 7.32 9.52
CA GLU A 45 -14.93 7.95 8.60
C GLU A 45 -13.78 8.60 9.38
N TRP A 46 -12.55 8.21 9.04
CA TRP A 46 -11.32 8.73 9.62
C TRP A 46 -10.75 9.81 8.72
N THR A 47 -10.71 11.04 9.22
CA THR A 47 -10.24 12.22 8.49
C THR A 47 -8.96 12.82 9.06
N ASP A 48 -8.55 12.41 10.26
CA ASP A 48 -7.32 12.86 10.92
C ASP A 48 -6.11 12.12 10.34
N LEU A 49 -5.80 12.43 9.09
CA LEU A 49 -4.65 11.89 8.36
C LEU A 49 -3.44 12.80 8.55
N PRO A 50 -2.23 12.22 8.58
CA PRO A 50 -1.01 13.03 8.52
C PRO A 50 -0.98 13.83 7.21
N ASP A 51 -0.22 14.93 7.21
CA ASP A 51 -0.01 15.72 6.01
C ASP A 51 0.51 14.86 4.86
N ALA A 52 0.02 15.14 3.66
CA ALA A 52 0.49 14.48 2.46
C ALA A 52 2.00 14.70 2.31
N GLN A 53 2.74 13.62 2.06
CA GLN A 53 4.16 13.74 1.76
C GLN A 53 4.38 14.58 0.49
N PRO A 54 5.51 15.31 0.39
CA PRO A 54 5.90 16.00 -0.83
C PRO A 54 5.94 15.04 -2.03
N HIS A 55 5.88 15.60 -3.24
CA HIS A 55 5.98 14.79 -4.44
C HIS A 55 7.32 14.03 -4.45
N ALA A 56 7.31 12.78 -4.94
CA ALA A 56 8.50 11.91 -4.89
C ALA A 56 9.74 12.52 -5.56
N PHE A 57 9.54 13.36 -6.59
CA PHE A 57 10.63 14.10 -7.23
C PHE A 57 11.25 15.16 -6.32
N ASP A 58 10.45 15.86 -5.51
CA ASP A 58 10.95 16.86 -4.57
C ASP A 58 11.74 16.19 -3.46
N LEU A 59 11.24 15.06 -2.94
CA LEU A 59 11.97 14.23 -1.97
C LEU A 59 13.32 13.75 -2.54
N PHE A 60 13.35 13.36 -3.81
CA PHE A 60 14.61 12.98 -4.46
C PHE A 60 15.61 14.13 -4.52
N LEU A 61 15.16 15.34 -4.89
CA LEU A 61 16.03 16.52 -4.94
C LEU A 61 16.55 16.91 -3.55
N ALA A 62 15.70 16.83 -2.52
CA ALA A 62 16.09 17.07 -1.12
C ALA A 62 17.17 16.08 -0.65
N ALA A 63 16.99 14.78 -0.96
CA ALA A 63 18.00 13.77 -0.65
C ALA A 63 19.35 14.05 -1.34
N VAL A 64 19.32 14.46 -2.61
CA VAL A 64 20.53 14.84 -3.37
C VAL A 64 21.19 16.09 -2.77
N ALA A 65 20.40 17.01 -2.21
CA ALA A 65 20.89 18.17 -1.48
C ALA A 65 21.46 17.83 -0.09
N GLY A 66 21.37 16.57 0.34
CA GLY A 66 21.90 16.09 1.63
C GLY A 66 20.91 16.11 2.77
N GLU A 67 19.62 16.35 2.50
CA GLU A 67 18.56 16.23 3.50
C GLU A 67 18.24 14.76 3.80
N ASP A 68 17.92 14.48 5.06
CA ASP A 68 17.48 13.15 5.49
C ASP A 68 15.97 13.01 5.23
N VAL A 69 15.63 12.27 4.17
CA VAL A 69 14.25 12.07 3.71
C VAL A 69 13.99 10.60 3.38
N THR A 70 12.75 10.16 3.58
CA THR A 70 12.35 8.78 3.30
C THR A 70 12.11 8.59 1.80
N LEU A 71 12.93 7.74 1.18
CA LEU A 71 12.79 7.31 -0.21
C LEU A 71 12.65 5.79 -0.31
N VAL A 72 12.01 5.33 -1.38
CA VAL A 72 12.08 3.92 -1.78
C VAL A 72 13.49 3.64 -2.28
N GLY A 73 14.23 2.82 -1.55
CA GLY A 73 15.60 2.47 -1.91
C GLY A 73 15.68 1.47 -3.08
N PRO A 74 16.87 1.32 -3.72
CA PRO A 74 17.04 0.39 -4.83
C PRO A 74 16.68 -1.06 -4.50
N HIS A 75 17.01 -1.52 -3.29
CA HIS A 75 16.69 -2.88 -2.85
C HIS A 75 15.19 -3.09 -2.71
N GLU A 76 14.47 -2.14 -2.11
CA GLU A 76 13.02 -2.22 -1.98
C GLU A 76 12.33 -2.15 -3.35
N ALA A 77 12.81 -1.30 -4.25
CA ALA A 77 12.30 -1.24 -5.61
C ALA A 77 12.50 -2.57 -6.35
N ALA A 78 13.68 -3.18 -6.25
CA ALA A 78 13.97 -4.49 -6.84
C ALA A 78 13.06 -5.59 -6.28
N LEU A 79 12.87 -5.63 -4.95
CA LEU A 79 11.98 -6.58 -4.30
C LEU A 79 10.53 -6.46 -4.81
N ARG A 80 10.02 -5.24 -4.96
CA ARG A 80 8.67 -5.00 -5.50
C ARG A 80 8.54 -5.50 -6.95
N SER A 81 9.58 -5.33 -7.78
CA SER A 81 9.63 -5.90 -9.13
C SER A 81 9.64 -7.43 -9.12
N ALA A 82 10.43 -8.06 -8.25
CA ALA A 82 10.49 -9.52 -8.13
C ALA A 82 9.14 -10.11 -7.70
N VAL A 83 8.39 -9.43 -6.82
CA VAL A 83 7.02 -9.84 -6.46
C VAL A 83 6.10 -9.81 -7.68
N MET A 84 6.17 -8.77 -8.50
CA MET A 84 5.34 -8.68 -9.71
C MET A 84 5.69 -9.76 -10.73
N GLU A 85 6.98 -10.05 -10.93
CA GLU A 85 7.45 -11.15 -11.77
C GLU A 85 6.92 -12.50 -11.28
N ALA A 86 7.11 -12.80 -9.99
CA ALA A 86 6.58 -14.02 -9.38
C ALA A 86 5.06 -14.15 -9.51
N MET A 87 4.31 -13.04 -9.45
CA MET A 87 2.86 -13.05 -9.68
C MET A 87 2.51 -13.47 -11.12
N TYR A 88 3.24 -12.97 -12.13
CA TYR A 88 3.00 -13.35 -13.53
C TYR A 88 3.38 -14.81 -13.82
N GLU A 89 4.50 -15.27 -13.27
CA GLU A 89 4.90 -16.68 -13.40
C GLU A 89 3.93 -17.61 -12.68
N ALA A 90 3.53 -17.27 -11.45
CA ALA A 90 2.54 -18.02 -10.68
C ALA A 90 1.21 -18.14 -11.42
N ALA A 91 0.77 -17.07 -12.08
CA ALA A 91 -0.43 -17.08 -12.91
C ALA A 91 -0.29 -18.01 -14.13
N THR A 92 0.88 -18.03 -14.76
CA THR A 92 1.19 -18.88 -15.92
C THR A 92 1.20 -20.36 -15.56
N HIS A 93 1.80 -20.71 -14.41
CA HIS A 93 1.97 -22.09 -13.97
C HIS A 93 0.87 -22.57 -13.01
N GLN A 94 -0.07 -21.70 -12.62
CA GLN A 94 -1.13 -21.96 -11.66
C GLN A 94 -0.62 -22.55 -10.33
N THR A 95 0.51 -22.02 -9.85
CA THR A 95 1.17 -22.49 -8.63
C THR A 95 1.59 -21.31 -7.75
N TRP A 96 1.84 -21.58 -6.48
CA TRP A 96 2.49 -20.62 -5.61
C TRP A 96 3.98 -20.56 -5.91
N LEU A 97 4.51 -19.35 -6.01
CA LEU A 97 5.94 -19.08 -6.18
C LEU A 97 6.43 -18.13 -5.10
N THR A 98 7.71 -18.26 -4.74
CA THR A 98 8.41 -17.34 -3.86
C THR A 98 9.19 -16.35 -4.72
N PRO A 99 9.06 -15.03 -4.51
CA PRO A 99 9.82 -14.03 -5.26
C PRO A 99 11.33 -14.22 -5.07
N GLU A 100 12.10 -14.10 -6.15
CA GLU A 100 13.56 -14.15 -6.08
C GLU A 100 14.14 -12.92 -5.37
N GLY A 101 15.27 -13.09 -4.65
CA GLY A 101 15.93 -12.00 -3.94
C GLY A 101 15.31 -11.59 -2.60
N CYS A 102 14.38 -12.39 -2.06
CA CYS A 102 13.92 -12.30 -0.67
C CYS A 102 14.93 -12.89 0.33
#